data_AF-A0A961HMM4-F1
#
_entry.id   AF-A0A961HMM4-F1
#
_cell.length_a   1.000
_cell.length_b   1.000
_cell.length_c   1.000
_cell.angle_alpha   90.00
_cell.angle_beta   90.00
_cell.angle_gamma   90.00
#
_symmetry.space_group_name_H-M   'P 1'
#
loop_
_entity.id
_entity.type
_entity.pdbx_description
1 polymer ?
#
loop_
_entity_poly.entity_id
_entity_poly.type
_entity_poly.pdbx_seq_one_letter_code
_entity_poly.pdbx_strand_id
1 'polypeptide(L)' 'ICTHVGCPVGLYERTTHHLLCPCHQSTFDVTDDCHVIFGPAKRPLPQLKIDVDDEGYLIAAEPFHEAVGPSFWERG' A
#
# COMPACT_ATOMS: atom_id res chain seq x y z
N ILE A 1 -1.68 -1.27 -4.95
CA ILE A 1 -3.03 -1.05 -5.56
C ILE A 1 -3.90 -0.38 -4.52
N CYS A 2 -4.56 0.73 -4.87
CA CYS A 2 -5.34 1.52 -3.91
C CYS A 2 -6.50 0.68 -3.33
N THR A 3 -6.64 0.71 -2.01
CA THR A 3 -7.68 -0.03 -1.27
C THR A 3 -9.08 0.58 -1.36
N HIS A 4 -9.21 1.74 -1.99
CA HIS A 4 -10.50 2.33 -2.33
C HIS A 4 -11.15 1.58 -3.51
N VAL A 5 -10.77 1.94 -4.74
CA VAL A 5 -11.36 1.40 -5.99
C VAL A 5 -10.31 0.88 -6.98
N GLY A 6 -9.11 0.57 -6.51
CA GLY A 6 -8.18 -0.28 -7.26
C GLY A 6 -7.23 0.44 -8.23
N CYS A 7 -7.24 1.78 -8.28
CA CYS A 7 -6.24 2.50 -9.06
C CYS A 7 -4.81 2.18 -8.60
N PRO A 8 -3.81 2.16 -9.51
CA PRO A 8 -2.41 2.14 -9.14
C PRO A 8 -2.06 3.38 -8.30
N VAL A 9 -1.47 3.16 -7.12
CA VAL A 9 -0.88 4.22 -6.31
C VAL A 9 0.55 4.38 -6.80
N GLY A 10 0.92 5.57 -7.29
CA GLY A 10 2.21 5.75 -7.97
C GLY A 10 2.81 7.15 -7.88
N LEU A 11 2.12 8.10 -7.22
CA LEU A 11 2.69 9.42 -6.98
C LEU A 11 3.33 9.41 -5.59
N TYR A 12 4.65 9.54 -5.53
CA TYR A 12 5.39 9.60 -4.27
C TYR A 12 5.88 11.01 -4.02
N GLU A 13 5.46 11.58 -2.89
CA GLU A 13 5.95 12.87 -2.40
C GLU A 13 7.14 12.61 -1.47
N ARG A 14 8.30 13.17 -1.82
CA ARG A 14 9.58 12.78 -1.23
C ARG A 14 9.85 13.42 0.13
N THR A 15 9.32 14.62 0.39
CA THR A 15 9.65 15.36 1.62
C THR A 15 8.87 14.86 2.83
N THR A 16 7.63 14.46 2.63
CA THR A 16 6.69 13.95 3.64
C THR A 16 6.55 12.44 3.60
N HIS A 17 7.16 11.76 2.62
CA HIS A 17 7.09 10.31 2.45
C HIS A 17 5.66 9.80 2.23
N HIS A 18 4.81 10.60 1.60
CA HIS A 18 3.44 10.21 1.30
C HIS A 18 3.33 9.54 -0.08
N LEU A 19 2.52 8.49 -0.14
CA LEU A 19 2.05 7.91 -1.41
C LEU A 19 0.64 8.39 -1.71
N LEU A 20 0.44 8.91 -2.91
CA LEU A 20 -0.82 9.49 -3.36
C LEU A 20 -1.43 8.63 -4.47
N CYS A 21 -2.70 8.30 -4.30
CA CYS A 21 -3.53 7.71 -5.34
C CYS A 21 -4.06 8.82 -6.28
N PRO A 22 -3.71 8.85 -7.57
CA PRO A 22 -4.07 9.95 -8.46
C PRO A 22 -5.57 10.06 -8.75
N CYS A 23 -6.34 8.99 -8.59
CA CYS A 23 -7.76 8.98 -8.94
C CYS A 23 -8.65 9.80 -7.99
N HIS A 24 -8.45 9.65 -6.68
CA HIS A 24 -9.31 10.26 -5.65
C HIS A 24 -8.51 10.77 -4.45
N GLN A 25 -7.19 10.93 -4.64
CA GLN A 25 -6.28 11.58 -3.69
C GLN A 25 -6.26 10.89 -2.32
N SER A 26 -6.52 9.59 -2.23
CA SER A 26 -6.17 8.86 -1.00
C SER A 26 -4.67 8.94 -0.79
N THR A 27 -4.28 9.34 0.41
CA THR A 27 -2.88 9.54 0.80
C THR A 27 -2.53 8.56 1.89
N PHE A 28 -1.41 7.87 1.71
CA PHE A 28 -0.89 6.84 2.58
C PHE A 28 0.47 7.29 3.12
N ASP A 29 0.67 7.23 4.43
CA ASP A 29 1.95 7.53 5.07
C ASP A 29 2.88 6.31 4.99
N VAL A 30 3.93 6.37 4.18
CA VAL A 30 4.86 5.24 3.99
C VAL A 30 5.66 4.94 5.26
N THR A 31 5.80 5.90 6.16
CA THR A 31 6.57 5.76 7.40
C THR A 31 5.76 5.10 8.53
N ASP A 32 4.44 5.01 8.36
CA ASP A 32 3.50 4.40 9.31
C ASP A 32 2.68 3.31 8.61
N ASP A 33 3.36 2.28 8.08
CA ASP A 33 2.76 1.11 7.43
C ASP A 33 1.69 1.42 6.37
N CYS A 34 1.86 2.52 5.62
CA CYS A 34 0.88 3.03 4.66
C CYS A 34 -0.47 3.39 5.29
N HIS A 35 -0.49 3.86 6.54
CA HIS A 35 -1.69 4.36 7.22
C HIS A 35 -2.39 5.42 6.36
N VAL A 36 -3.72 5.36 6.31
CA VAL A 36 -4.50 6.30 5.49
C VAL A 36 -4.66 7.61 6.24
N ILE A 37 -3.95 8.64 5.79
CA ILE A 37 -3.99 9.97 6.41
C ILE A 37 -4.95 10.94 5.71
N PHE A 38 -5.38 10.64 4.48
CA PHE A 38 -6.33 11.47 3.75
C PHE A 38 -7.09 10.70 2.65
N GLY A 39 -8.25 11.23 2.25
CA GLY A 39 -9.05 10.75 1.13
C GLY A 39 -9.99 9.57 1.45
N PRO A 40 -10.60 8.96 0.42
CA PRO A 40 -11.70 8.01 0.61
C PRO A 40 -11.29 6.57 0.97
N ALA A 41 -10.02 6.17 0.77
CA ALA A 41 -9.56 4.86 1.21
C ALA A 41 -9.81 4.67 2.72
N LYS A 42 -10.14 3.44 3.13
CA LYS A 42 -10.45 3.11 4.53
C LYS A 42 -9.50 2.08 5.14
N ARG A 43 -8.48 1.66 4.37
CA ARG A 43 -7.52 0.65 4.77
C ARG A 43 -6.12 1.01 4.29
N PRO A 44 -5.08 0.72 5.09
CA PRO A 44 -3.70 0.82 4.65
C PRO A 44 -3.44 0.00 3.39
N LEU A 45 -2.37 0.34 2.65
CA LEU A 45 -1.87 -0.56 1.61
C LEU A 45 -1.25 -1.80 2.28
N PRO A 46 -1.63 -3.03 1.88
CA PRO A 46 -0.99 -4.24 2.40
C PRO A 46 0.52 -4.22 2.15
N GLN A 47 1.31 -4.59 3.16
CA GLN A 47 2.77 -4.65 3.07
C GLN A 47 3.22 -6.00 2.53
N LEU A 48 4.22 -5.99 1.64
CA LEU A 48 4.90 -7.20 1.17
C LEU A 48 6.20 -7.33 1.94
N LYS A 49 6.42 -8.47 2.61
CA LYS A 49 7.67 -8.71 3.31
C LYS A 49 8.79 -8.97 2.30
N ILE A 50 9.77 -8.07 2.29
CA ILE A 50 10.96 -8.18 1.44
C ILE A 50 12.14 -8.66 2.29
N ASP A 51 12.94 -9.55 1.72
CA ASP A 51 14.21 -10.01 2.30
C ASP A 51 15.29 -10.10 1.20
N VAL A 52 16.52 -10.44 1.59
CA VAL A 52 17.65 -10.65 0.69
C VAL A 52 18.09 -12.11 0.77
N ASP A 53 18.17 -12.81 -0.36
CA ASP A 53 18.67 -14.19 -0.40
C ASP A 53 20.19 -14.28 -0.25
N ASP A 54 20.72 -15.50 -0.25
CA ASP A 54 22.15 -15.79 -0.10
C ASP A 54 22.99 -15.33 -1.31
N GLU A 55 22.37 -15.15 -2.46
CA GLU A 55 22.98 -14.59 -3.68
C GLU A 55 22.92 -13.05 -3.71
N GLY A 56 22.19 -12.42 -2.79
CA GLY A 56 22.07 -10.96 -2.65
C GLY A 56 20.90 -10.33 -3.43
N TYR A 57 19.95 -11.13 -3.92
CA TYR A 57 18.76 -10.63 -4.62
C TYR A 57 17.60 -10.34 -3.65
N LEU A 58 16.76 -9.37 -4.02
CA LEU A 58 15.52 -9.09 -3.28
C LEU A 58 14.50 -10.19 -3.55
N ILE A 59 13.95 -10.77 -2.49
CA ILE A 59 12.89 -11.78 -2.55
C ILE A 59 11.67 -11.33 -1.76
N ALA A 60 10.50 -11.85 -2.13
CA ALA A 60 9.30 -11.76 -1.29
C ALA A 60 9.31 -12.94 -0.30
N ALA A 61 9.66 -12.67 0.96
CA ALA A 61 9.81 -13.73 1.97
C ALA A 61 8.48 -14.31 2.41
N GLU A 62 7.41 -13.51 2.40
CA GLU A 62 6.05 -13.91 2.77
C GLU A 62 5.03 -13.27 1.81
N PRO A 63 3.86 -13.90 1.59
CA PRO A 63 2.77 -13.28 0.85
C PRO A 63 2.18 -12.10 1.63
N PHE A 64 1.32 -11.31 0.99
CA PHE A 64 0.52 -10.32 1.72
C PHE A 64 -0.37 -11.00 2.77
N HIS A 65 -0.42 -10.42 3.97
CA HIS A 65 -1.30 -10.88 5.05
C HIS A 65 -2.72 -10.30 4.95
N GLU A 66 -2.93 -9.33 4.06
CA GLU A 66 -4.24 -8.78 3.73
C GLU A 66 -4.47 -8.77 2.22
N ALA A 67 -5.74 -8.79 1.83
CA ALA A 67 -6.11 -8.71 0.42
C ALA A 67 -5.68 -7.39 -0.22
N VAL A 68 -5.02 -7.51 -1.37
CA VAL A 68 -4.59 -6.39 -2.22
C VAL A 68 -5.78 -5.82 -2.99
N GLY A 69 -5.87 -4.48 -3.05
CA GLY A 69 -6.89 -3.78 -3.83
C GLY A 69 -8.15 -3.42 -3.02
N PRO A 70 -9.28 -3.13 -3.71
CA PRO A 70 -10.52 -2.66 -3.10
C PRO A 70 -11.04 -3.54 -1.96
N SER A 71 -11.77 -2.95 -1.03
CA SER A 71 -12.55 -3.72 -0.04
C SER A 71 -13.65 -4.53 -0.71
N PHE A 72 -14.07 -5.61 -0.05
CA PHE A 72 -15.12 -6.52 -0.49
C PHE A 72 -16.01 -6.98 0.69
N TRP A 73 -17.16 -7.57 0.37
CA TRP A 73 -18.26 -7.91 1.28
C TRP A 73 -17.94 -8.91 2.43
N GLU A 74 -16.91 -9.73 2.31
CA GLU A 74 -16.58 -10.88 3.17
C GLU A 74 -15.41 -10.55 4.10
N ARG A 75 -14.91 -9.31 4.07
CA ARG A 75 -13.81 -8.83 4.92
C ARG A 75 -14.29 -8.46 6.34
N GLY A 76 -15.60 -8.54 6.62
CA GLY A 76 -16.22 -8.18 7.89
C GLY A 76 -16.10 -9.27 8.94
#